data_AF-A0A2T4U384-F1
#
_entry.id   AF-A0A2T4U384-F1
#
_cell.length_a   1.000
_cell.length_b   1.000
_cell.length_c   1.000
_cell.angle_alpha   90.00
_cell.angle_beta   90.00
_cell.angle_gamma   90.00
#
_symmetry.space_group_name_H-M   'P 1'
#
loop_
_entity.id
_entity.type
_entity.pdbx_description
1 polymer ?
#
loop_
_entity_poly.entity_id
_entity_poly.type
_entity_poly.pdbx_seq_one_letter_code
_entity_poly.pdbx_strand_id
1 'polypeptide(L)'
;MKRLSAIILVVFILPLAVIFASHYQQEVFPGGYSYEKDDDVLEVYRGLNEAPDTFHIAPENSSMKLEPLLLIHEIQSQQNLLFQIALVFQILALLIIKRKSIYPKSWSDVDGVILFRIGASVLILILLLLLYIYTQSAESINAFLEQLKTYGAEE
;
A
#
# COMPACT_ATOMS: atom_id res chain seq x y z
N MET A 1 -25.85 -2.36 -21.36
CA MET A 1 -25.85 -2.57 -19.89
C MET A 1 -24.60 -3.30 -19.40
N LYS A 2 -24.28 -4.53 -19.85
CA LYS A 2 -23.11 -5.31 -19.37
C LYS A 2 -21.75 -4.57 -19.35
N ARG A 3 -21.45 -3.76 -20.38
CA ARG A 3 -20.19 -2.98 -20.47
C ARG A 3 -20.13 -1.81 -19.47
N LEU A 4 -21.26 -1.16 -19.19
CA LEU A 4 -21.32 -0.04 -18.25
C LEU A 4 -21.15 -0.56 -16.81
N SER A 5 -21.81 -1.67 -16.48
CA SER A 5 -21.67 -2.35 -15.19
C SER A 5 -20.23 -2.83 -14.94
N ALA A 6 -19.56 -3.38 -15.96
CA ALA A 6 -18.15 -3.78 -15.85
C ALA A 6 -17.21 -2.59 -15.62
N ILE A 7 -17.46 -1.45 -16.28
CA ILE A 7 -16.70 -0.22 -16.04
C ILE A 7 -16.94 0.27 -14.61
N ILE A 8 -18.18 0.35 -14.14
CA ILE A 8 -18.48 0.77 -12.75
C ILE A 8 -17.78 -0.16 -11.74
N LEU A 9 -17.81 -1.46 -11.97
CA LEU A 9 -17.24 -2.44 -11.05
C LEU A 9 -15.70 -2.36 -11.02
N VAL A 10 -15.04 -2.31 -12.17
CA VAL A 10 -13.56 -2.27 -12.25
C VAL A 10 -12.99 -0.92 -11.83
N VAL A 11 -13.76 0.16 -11.97
CA VAL A 11 -13.25 1.53 -11.86
C VAL A 11 -13.68 2.19 -10.57
N PHE A 12 -14.79 1.79 -9.98
CA PHE A 12 -15.22 2.37 -8.70
C PHE A 12 -15.19 1.33 -7.59
N ILE A 13 -15.77 0.16 -7.81
CA ILE A 13 -15.92 -0.84 -6.72
C ILE A 13 -14.59 -1.51 -6.39
N LEU A 14 -13.88 -2.03 -7.40
CA LEU A 14 -12.62 -2.74 -7.18
C LEU A 14 -11.53 -1.85 -6.57
N PRO A 15 -11.35 -0.58 -7.00
CA PRO A 15 -10.33 0.30 -6.43
C PRO A 15 -10.69 0.77 -5.02
N LEU A 16 -11.98 1.01 -4.74
CA LEU A 16 -12.43 1.24 -3.36
C LEU A 16 -12.18 0.02 -2.48
N ALA A 17 -12.49 -1.18 -2.96
CA ALA A 17 -12.21 -2.41 -2.22
C ALA A 17 -10.72 -2.60 -1.96
N VAL A 18 -9.85 -2.29 -2.93
CA VAL A 18 -8.39 -2.30 -2.75
C VAL A 18 -7.94 -1.25 -1.74
N ILE A 19 -8.51 -0.04 -1.75
CA ILE A 19 -8.23 1.02 -0.77
C ILE A 19 -8.65 0.61 0.64
N PHE A 20 -9.83 0.00 0.78
CA PHE A 20 -10.31 -0.50 2.07
C PHE A 20 -9.46 -1.66 2.57
N ALA A 21 -9.14 -2.63 1.70
CA ALA A 21 -8.25 -3.73 2.04
C ALA A 21 -6.86 -3.20 2.41
N SER A 22 -6.32 -2.23 1.67
CA SER A 22 -5.02 -1.61 1.97
C SER A 22 -5.02 -0.74 3.22
N HIS A 23 -6.15 -0.58 3.91
CA HIS A 23 -6.21 0.12 5.18
C HIS A 23 -6.48 -0.85 6.33
N TYR A 24 -7.41 -1.80 6.15
CA TYR A 24 -7.91 -2.67 7.21
C TYR A 24 -7.33 -4.10 7.20
N GLN A 25 -6.79 -4.57 6.08
CA GLN A 25 -6.33 -5.96 5.89
C GLN A 25 -5.09 -5.99 4.99
N GLN A 26 -4.01 -5.41 5.47
CA GLN A 26 -2.82 -5.15 4.66
C GLN A 26 -1.95 -6.37 4.46
N GLU A 27 -2.04 -7.30 5.41
CA GLU A 27 -1.47 -8.64 5.35
C GLU A 27 -2.01 -9.45 4.16
N VAL A 28 -3.10 -9.02 3.52
CA VAL A 28 -3.61 -9.62 2.26
C VAL A 28 -2.68 -9.33 1.08
N PHE A 29 -1.92 -8.23 1.13
CA PHE A 29 -1.01 -7.84 0.06
C PHE A 29 0.37 -8.49 0.25
N PRO A 30 1.02 -8.97 -0.82
CA PRO A 30 2.38 -9.48 -0.73
C PRO A 30 3.33 -8.45 -0.12
N GLY A 31 4.05 -8.86 0.94
CA GLY A 31 4.98 -7.99 1.68
C GLY A 31 4.29 -6.91 2.53
N GLY A 32 2.98 -6.96 2.70
CA GLY A 32 2.21 -6.03 3.53
C GLY A 32 2.19 -6.49 4.98
N TYR A 33 2.33 -5.53 5.88
CA TYR A 33 2.28 -5.75 7.32
C TYR A 33 1.11 -4.99 7.95
N SER A 34 0.51 -5.60 8.96
CA SER A 34 -0.41 -4.92 9.87
C SER A 34 -0.04 -5.24 11.31
N TYR A 35 -0.56 -4.47 12.25
CA TYR A 35 -0.27 -4.68 13.66
C TYR A 35 -1.52 -4.44 14.49
N GLU A 36 -1.61 -5.16 15.61
CA GLU A 36 -2.55 -4.92 16.68
C GLU A 36 -1.76 -4.69 17.96
N LYS A 37 -2.11 -3.65 18.71
CA LYS A 37 -1.45 -3.31 19.96
C LYS A 37 -2.47 -3.34 21.07
N ASP A 38 -2.27 -4.22 22.04
CA ASP A 38 -3.09 -4.31 23.25
C ASP A 38 -2.19 -4.23 24.49
N ASP A 39 -2.41 -3.21 25.33
CA ASP A 39 -1.58 -2.87 26.50
C ASP A 39 -0.06 -3.03 26.28
N ASP A 40 0.50 -4.15 26.78
CA ASP A 40 1.92 -4.50 26.77
C ASP A 40 2.28 -5.56 25.70
N VAL A 41 1.38 -5.83 24.74
CA VAL A 41 1.57 -6.80 23.67
C VAL A 41 1.43 -6.11 22.31
N LEU A 42 2.38 -6.36 21.43
CA LEU A 42 2.32 -5.99 20.02
C LEU A 42 2.27 -7.27 19.19
N GLU A 43 1.19 -7.44 18.44
CA GLU A 43 1.05 -8.50 17.45
C GLU A 43 1.28 -7.91 16.06
N VAL A 44 2.14 -8.54 15.28
CA VAL A 44 2.45 -8.15 13.91
C VAL A 44 2.01 -9.25 12.96
N TYR A 45 1.15 -8.91 12.02
CA TYR A 45 0.57 -9.82 11.05
C TYR A 45 1.30 -9.68 9.72
N ARG A 46 1.68 -10.83 9.13
CA ARG A 46 2.37 -10.92 7.83
C ARG A 46 1.68 -11.98 6.98
N GLY A 47 0.98 -11.58 5.92
CA GLY A 47 0.21 -12.56 5.13
C GLY A 47 -1.10 -13.03 5.80
N LEU A 48 -2.06 -13.45 4.96
CA LEU A 48 -3.37 -13.97 5.38
C LEU A 48 -3.34 -15.31 6.14
N ASN A 49 -2.25 -16.08 6.03
CA ASN A 49 -2.19 -17.46 6.50
C ASN A 49 -0.98 -17.75 7.42
N GLU A 50 -0.25 -16.72 7.83
CA GLU A 50 0.84 -16.89 8.78
C GLU A 50 0.37 -16.54 10.19
N ALA A 51 0.92 -17.25 11.18
CA ALA A 51 0.70 -16.87 12.58
C ALA A 51 1.32 -15.49 12.82
N PRO A 52 0.66 -14.61 13.59
CA PRO A 52 1.22 -13.32 13.93
C PRO A 52 2.49 -13.49 14.79
N ASP A 53 3.43 -12.57 14.59
CA ASP A 53 4.60 -12.43 15.45
C ASP A 53 4.20 -11.59 16.68
N THR A 54 4.20 -12.21 17.86
CA THR A 54 3.82 -11.56 19.13
C THR A 54 5.05 -11.11 19.91
N PHE A 55 5.05 -9.84 20.32
CA PHE A 55 6.12 -9.23 21.10
C PHE A 55 5.58 -8.66 22.41
N HIS A 56 6.24 -8.95 23.53
CA HIS A 56 5.92 -8.37 24.83
C HIS A 56 6.74 -7.10 25.05
N ILE A 57 6.06 -5.97 25.22
CA ILE A 57 6.66 -4.66 25.48
C ILE A 57 6.84 -4.53 26.99
N ALA A 58 7.97 -5.01 27.53
CA ALA A 58 8.28 -4.85 28.95
C ALA A 58 8.41 -3.35 29.29
N PRO A 59 7.62 -2.81 30.24
CA PRO A 59 7.52 -1.38 30.48
C PRO A 59 8.77 -0.74 31.12
N GLU A 60 9.74 -1.54 31.57
CA GLU A 60 10.85 -1.13 32.44
C GLU A 60 12.13 -0.68 31.71
N ASN A 61 12.27 -0.96 30.40
CA ASN A 61 13.45 -0.56 29.61
C ASN A 61 13.07 0.44 28.51
N SER A 62 13.68 1.64 28.52
CA SER A 62 13.34 2.73 27.59
C SER A 62 13.68 2.43 26.12
N SER A 63 14.70 1.59 25.87
CA SER A 63 15.04 1.07 24.54
C SER A 63 14.00 0.07 24.03
N MET A 64 13.53 -0.84 24.90
CA MET A 64 12.48 -1.83 24.57
C MET A 64 11.11 -1.19 24.28
N LYS A 65 10.88 0.05 24.68
CA LYS A 65 9.69 0.83 24.26
C LYS A 65 9.85 1.54 22.92
N LEU A 66 11.07 1.93 22.56
CA LEU A 66 11.32 2.72 21.36
C LEU A 66 11.22 1.86 20.09
N GLU A 67 11.75 0.64 20.14
CA GLU A 67 11.78 -0.25 18.97
C GLU A 67 10.39 -0.68 18.48
N PRO A 68 9.44 -1.10 19.35
CA PRO A 68 8.07 -1.40 18.93
C PRO A 68 7.34 -0.18 18.37
N LEU A 69 7.61 1.03 18.90
CA LEU A 69 7.03 2.26 18.38
C LEU A 69 7.57 2.61 16.99
N LEU A 70 8.87 2.41 16.75
CA LEU A 70 9.47 2.58 15.43
C LEU A 70 8.89 1.58 14.43
N LEU A 71 8.73 0.32 14.83
CA LEU A 71 8.10 -0.71 14.00
C LEU A 71 6.66 -0.34 13.63
N ILE A 72 5.86 0.12 14.60
CA ILE A 72 4.50 0.62 14.34
C ILE A 72 4.52 1.76 13.32
N HIS A 73 5.43 2.72 13.48
CA HIS A 73 5.55 3.85 12.56
C HIS A 73 5.93 3.41 11.15
N GLU A 74 6.87 2.47 11.02
CA GLU A 74 7.31 1.96 9.73
C GLU A 74 6.18 1.18 9.04
N ILE A 75 5.45 0.35 9.79
CA ILE A 75 4.26 -0.33 9.28
C ILE A 75 3.26 0.73 8.78
N GLN A 76 2.86 1.71 9.60
CA GLN A 76 1.95 2.80 9.20
C GLN A 76 2.42 3.58 7.96
N SER A 77 3.73 3.77 7.79
CA SER A 77 4.31 4.37 6.59
C SER A 77 4.06 3.49 5.37
N GLN A 78 4.33 2.19 5.48
CA GLN A 78 4.02 1.19 4.44
C GLN A 78 2.53 1.17 4.10
N GLN A 79 1.67 1.27 5.11
CA GLN A 79 0.22 1.35 4.97
C GLN A 79 -0.22 2.53 4.12
N ASN A 80 0.35 3.71 4.39
CA ASN A 80 0.09 4.90 3.60
C ASN A 80 0.64 4.78 2.17
N LEU A 81 1.75 4.08 1.96
CA LEU A 81 2.29 3.83 0.62
C LEU A 81 1.33 2.97 -0.21
N LEU A 82 0.77 1.88 0.35
CA LEU A 82 -0.23 1.06 -0.34
C LEU A 82 -1.46 1.88 -0.74
N PHE A 83 -1.94 2.75 0.15
CA PHE A 83 -3.03 3.67 -0.16
C PHE A 83 -2.69 4.61 -1.32
N GLN A 84 -1.49 5.20 -1.33
CA GLN A 84 -1.03 6.07 -2.42
C GLN A 84 -0.92 5.31 -3.75
N ILE A 85 -0.41 4.07 -3.73
CA ILE A 85 -0.33 3.19 -4.90
C ILE A 85 -1.73 2.95 -5.47
N ALA A 86 -2.70 2.58 -4.62
CA ALA A 86 -4.08 2.34 -5.02
C ALA A 86 -4.72 3.61 -5.62
N LEU A 87 -4.45 4.78 -5.04
CA LEU A 87 -4.94 6.06 -5.56
C LEU A 87 -4.35 6.41 -6.94
N VAL A 88 -3.04 6.26 -7.13
CA VAL A 88 -2.38 6.54 -8.42
C VAL A 88 -2.89 5.60 -9.49
N PHE A 89 -3.04 4.31 -9.18
CA PHE A 89 -3.64 3.33 -10.08
C PHE A 89 -5.06 3.73 -10.49
N GLN A 90 -5.85 4.22 -9.54
CA GLN A 90 -7.22 4.68 -9.77
C GLN A 90 -7.29 5.90 -10.70
N ILE A 91 -6.41 6.90 -10.50
CA ILE A 91 -6.31 8.07 -11.38
C ILE A 91 -5.94 7.63 -12.80
N LEU A 92 -5.00 6.69 -12.93
CA LEU A 92 -4.58 6.14 -14.22
C LEU A 92 -5.73 5.40 -14.94
N ALA A 93 -6.50 4.60 -14.22
CA ALA A 93 -7.68 3.92 -14.76
C ALA A 93 -8.74 4.92 -15.28
N LEU A 94 -9.06 5.96 -14.48
CA LEU A 94 -9.99 7.02 -14.85
C LEU A 94 -9.53 7.78 -16.10
N LEU A 95 -8.22 8.08 -16.20
CA LEU A 95 -7.62 8.70 -17.37
C LEU A 95 -7.83 7.85 -18.64
N ILE A 96 -7.57 6.55 -18.57
CA ILE A 96 -7.73 5.62 -19.70
C ILE A 96 -9.19 5.56 -20.18
N ILE A 97 -10.15 5.56 -19.25
CA ILE A 97 -11.58 5.53 -19.58
C ILE A 97 -12.02 6.83 -20.23
N LYS A 98 -11.62 7.97 -19.66
CA LYS A 98 -11.92 9.29 -20.22
C LYS A 98 -11.43 9.38 -21.67
N ARG A 99 -10.25 8.85 -21.97
CA ARG A 99 -9.71 8.80 -23.33
C ARG A 99 -10.59 7.99 -24.29
N LYS A 100 -11.07 6.81 -23.90
CA LYS A 100 -11.96 6.00 -24.76
C LYS A 100 -13.28 6.69 -25.11
N SER A 101 -13.70 7.69 -24.31
CA SER A 101 -14.90 8.48 -24.56
C SER A 101 -14.69 9.62 -25.57
N ILE A 102 -13.44 9.97 -25.91
CA ILE A 102 -13.09 11.09 -26.79
C ILE A 102 -12.66 10.52 -28.15
N TYR A 103 -13.60 10.42 -29.09
CA TYR A 103 -13.29 10.13 -30.50
C TYR A 103 -12.67 11.39 -31.13
N PRO A 104 -11.55 11.29 -31.88
CA PRO A 104 -10.89 12.46 -32.44
C PRO A 104 -11.73 13.03 -33.59
N LYS A 105 -12.05 14.32 -33.51
CA LYS A 105 -12.71 15.10 -34.57
C LYS A 105 -11.91 16.34 -35.02
N SER A 106 -10.88 16.78 -34.30
CA SER A 106 -10.12 18.00 -34.68
C SER A 106 -8.63 17.97 -34.29
N TRP A 107 -7.85 18.91 -34.84
CA TRP A 107 -6.42 19.08 -34.54
C TRP A 107 -6.13 19.37 -33.04
N SER A 108 -7.06 19.97 -32.30
CA SER A 108 -6.93 20.13 -30.84
C SER A 108 -6.94 18.79 -30.08
N ASP A 109 -7.44 17.71 -30.69
CA ASP A 109 -7.38 16.37 -30.11
C ASP A 109 -5.95 15.79 -30.15
N VAL A 110 -5.10 16.23 -31.08
CA VAL A 110 -3.71 15.76 -31.19
C VAL A 110 -2.90 16.27 -29.99
N ASP A 111 -3.03 17.55 -29.63
CA ASP A 111 -2.39 18.12 -28.44
C ASP A 111 -2.93 17.49 -27.15
N GLY A 112 -4.24 17.23 -27.09
CA GLY A 112 -4.86 16.51 -25.98
C GLY A 112 -4.35 15.07 -25.82
N VAL A 113 -4.03 14.38 -26.93
CA VAL A 113 -3.43 13.04 -26.91
C VAL A 113 -1.98 13.08 -26.41
N ILE A 114 -1.21 14.10 -26.78
CA ILE A 114 0.17 14.28 -26.31
C ILE A 114 0.17 14.56 -24.80
N LEU A 115 -0.65 15.51 -24.33
CA LEU A 115 -0.81 15.81 -22.90
C LEU A 115 -1.26 14.59 -22.10
N PHE A 116 -2.20 13.80 -22.63
CA PHE A 116 -2.62 12.54 -22.02
C PHE A 116 -1.46 11.56 -21.88
N ARG A 117 -0.66 11.37 -22.94
CA ARG A 117 0.49 10.45 -22.92
C ARG A 117 1.52 10.89 -21.89
N ILE A 118 1.85 12.18 -21.86
CA ILE A 118 2.78 12.75 -20.88
C ILE A 118 2.25 12.54 -19.47
N GLY A 119 0.99 12.89 -19.20
CA GLY A 119 0.37 12.69 -17.88
C GLY A 119 0.34 11.23 -17.44
N ALA A 120 -0.03 10.31 -18.35
CA ALA A 120 -0.01 8.88 -18.09
C ALA A 120 1.41 8.36 -17.82
N SER A 121 2.42 8.79 -18.60
CA SER A 121 3.82 8.43 -18.38
C SER A 121 4.33 8.91 -17.02
N VAL A 122 4.01 10.13 -16.61
CA VAL A 122 4.37 10.65 -15.28
C VAL A 122 3.73 9.82 -14.17
N LEU A 123 2.44 9.49 -14.28
CA LEU A 123 1.76 8.65 -13.29
C LEU A 123 2.33 7.23 -13.22
N ILE A 124 2.74 6.66 -14.36
CA ILE A 124 3.43 5.35 -14.38
C ILE A 124 4.77 5.44 -13.65
N LEU A 125 5.55 6.50 -13.90
CA LEU A 125 6.83 6.70 -13.20
C LEU A 125 6.63 6.86 -11.69
N ILE A 126 5.62 7.63 -11.27
CA ILE A 126 5.25 7.76 -9.85
C ILE A 126 4.86 6.40 -9.27
N LEU A 127 4.04 5.62 -9.98
CA LEU A 127 3.62 4.29 -9.54
C LEU A 127 4.81 3.35 -9.35
N LEU A 128 5.75 3.33 -10.30
CA LEU A 128 6.97 2.52 -10.20
C LEU A 128 7.84 2.95 -9.02
N LEU A 129 7.98 4.25 -8.78
CA LEU A 129 8.71 4.77 -7.62
C LEU A 129 8.05 4.35 -6.30
N LEU A 130 6.73 4.46 -6.19
CA LEU A 130 5.99 4.05 -5.00
C LEU A 130 6.12 2.55 -4.75
N LEU A 131 6.03 1.72 -5.80
CA LEU A 131 6.24 0.27 -5.70
C LEU A 131 7.64 -0.07 -5.22
N TYR A 132 8.67 0.63 -5.72
CA TYR A 132 10.04 0.46 -5.27
C TYR A 132 10.19 0.80 -3.77
N ILE A 133 9.67 1.95 -3.33
CA ILE A 133 9.71 2.36 -1.91
C ILE A 133 8.95 1.34 -1.05
N TYR A 134 7.80 0.85 -1.51
CA TYR A 134 7.03 -0.18 -0.82
C TYR A 134 7.83 -1.47 -0.61
N THR A 135 8.54 -1.96 -1.64
CA THR A 135 9.41 -3.14 -1.51
C THR A 135 10.55 -2.92 -0.52
N GLN A 136 11.17 -1.74 -0.53
CA GLN A 136 12.24 -1.39 0.41
C GLN A 136 11.72 -1.29 1.86
N SER A 137 10.53 -0.73 2.05
CA SER A 137 9.90 -0.67 3.38
C SER A 137 9.57 -2.07 3.91
N ALA A 138 9.11 -2.99 3.04
CA ALA A 138 8.88 -4.38 3.43
C ALA A 138 10.16 -5.10 3.89
N GLU A 139 11.29 -4.88 3.21
CA GLU A 139 12.60 -5.40 3.61
C GLU A 139 13.05 -4.81 4.96
N SER A 140 12.87 -3.50 5.14
CA SER A 140 13.19 -2.79 6.39
C SER A 140 12.40 -3.35 7.58
N ILE A 141 11.08 -3.51 7.43
CA ILE A 141 10.20 -4.08 8.46
C ILE A 141 10.62 -5.50 8.81
N ASN A 142 10.93 -6.34 7.81
CA ASN A 142 11.38 -7.71 8.07
C ASN A 142 12.71 -7.73 8.85
N ALA A 143 13.66 -6.87 8.49
CA ALA A 143 14.93 -6.76 9.22
C ALA A 143 14.72 -6.30 10.68
N PHE A 144 13.80 -5.37 10.93
CA PHE A 144 13.41 -4.96 12.28
C PHE A 144 12.78 -6.09 13.08
N LEU A 145 11.88 -6.87 12.46
CA LEU A 145 11.25 -8.04 13.09
C LEU A 145 12.29 -9.10 13.46
N GLU A 146 13.27 -9.37 12.59
CA GLU A 146 14.36 -10.31 12.87
C GLU A 146 15.25 -9.85 14.04
N GLN A 147 15.53 -8.55 14.13
CA GLN A 147 16.26 -7.98 15.27
C GLN A 147 15.49 -8.15 16.57
N LEU A 148 14.19 -7.78 16.60
CA LEU A 148 13.34 -7.91 17.78
C LEU A 148 13.20 -9.36 18.26
N LYS A 149 13.10 -10.32 17.33
CA LYS A 149 13.09 -11.75 17.69
C LYS A 149 14.40 -12.21 18.33
N THR A 150 15.52 -11.64 17.90
CA THR A 150 16.83 -11.98 18.49
C THR A 150 16.92 -11.47 19.93
N TYR A 151 16.45 -10.25 20.19
CA TYR A 151 16.42 -9.69 21.55
C TYR A 151 15.44 -10.41 22.49
N GLY A 152 14.27 -10.83 22.00
CA GLY A 152 13.29 -11.57 22.80
C GLY A 152 13.65 -13.05 23.04
N ALA A 153 14.63 -13.61 22.34
CA ALA A 153 15.09 -14.99 22.52
C ALA A 153 16.29 -15.13 23.49
N GLU A 154 16.86 -14.02 23.94
CA GLU A 154 17.96 -13.98 24.92
C GLU A 154 17.49 -13.84 26.38
N GLU A 155 16.16 -13.84 26.63
CA GLU A 155 15.53 -13.99 27.97
C GLU A 155 15.03 -15.41 28.21
#